data_AF-A0A3C0KG38-F1
#
_entry.id   AF-A0A3C0KG38-F1
#
_cell.length_a   1.000
_cell.length_b   1.000
_cell.length_c   1.000
_cell.angle_alpha   90.00
_cell.angle_beta   90.00
_cell.angle_gamma   90.00
#
_symmetry.space_group_name_H-M   'P 1'
#
loop_
_entity.id
_entity.type
_entity.pdbx_description
1 polymer ?
#
loop_
_entity_poly.entity_id
_entity_poly.type
_entity_poly.pdbx_seq_one_letter_code
_entity_poly.pdbx_strand_id
1 'polypeptide(L)'
;MNAPDILPARRPIRELPDELISQIAAGEVVERPASVVRELVDNALDAGARQITVRLQAGGIRLISVEDDGSGILRDELPTALKRHATSKIANLHELESVDTMGFRGEALAAICSIAEVSVLTRTADAPEGHGWLLDGRSGELQPTARARGTTVEVRELFFSTPARRKFLKSEGTELAHCIEAVRRHALARPEVGFAIWHDGKLVAQWRAVTPDLASGEAHLDALRRRLADVLGEDFIAQAVAVSWPADTVPGTAAPSAGDGPRRLRVWGFAGVPDAARARPDRQFAYVNGRFVRDKVITHAARSAYEDVLHGHSQPVYALYVDIDPTRVDVNVHPTKIEVRFRDSREVHQAVHHAVEGALAAPRAPQAGQMPA
;
A
#
# COMPACT_ATOMS: atom_id res chain seq x y z
N MET A 1 -36.12 48.26 10.90
CA MET A 1 -36.22 47.96 9.46
C MET A 1 -35.26 46.81 9.18
N ASN A 2 -35.78 45.58 9.13
CA ASN A 2 -34.97 44.40 8.80
C ASN A 2 -34.76 44.40 7.29
N ALA A 3 -33.50 44.23 6.86
CA ALA A 3 -33.15 44.13 5.45
C ALA A 3 -33.93 42.97 4.79
N PRO A 4 -34.43 43.15 3.56
CA PRO A 4 -35.14 42.08 2.87
C PRO A 4 -34.21 40.88 2.67
N ASP A 5 -34.71 39.71 2.99
CA ASP A 5 -34.04 38.42 2.83
C ASP A 5 -33.93 38.12 1.32
N ILE A 6 -32.81 38.52 0.71
CA ILE A 6 -32.57 38.29 -0.72
C ILE A 6 -32.19 36.83 -0.88
N LEU A 7 -33.18 35.99 -1.21
CA LEU A 7 -32.93 34.61 -1.60
C LEU A 7 -31.97 34.61 -2.81
N PRO A 8 -30.86 33.86 -2.76
CA PRO A 8 -29.86 33.87 -3.83
C PRO A 8 -30.49 33.40 -5.14
N ALA A 9 -30.17 34.11 -6.23
CA ALA A 9 -30.67 33.81 -7.56
C ALA A 9 -30.39 32.34 -7.93
N ARG A 10 -31.47 31.60 -8.24
CA ARG A 10 -31.40 30.18 -8.59
C ARG A 10 -30.54 29.98 -9.85
N ARG A 11 -29.46 29.20 -9.73
CA ARG A 11 -28.68 28.72 -10.89
C ARG A 11 -29.39 27.51 -11.53
N PRO A 12 -29.47 27.43 -12.88
CA PRO A 12 -30.01 26.26 -13.56
C PRO A 12 -29.08 25.06 -13.39
N ILE A 13 -29.65 23.86 -13.32
CA ILE A 13 -28.90 22.60 -13.37
C ILE A 13 -28.30 22.45 -14.78
N ARG A 14 -26.99 22.18 -14.87
CA ARG A 14 -26.25 22.03 -16.14
C ARG A 14 -25.20 20.93 -16.00
N GLU A 15 -24.83 20.32 -17.12
CA GLU A 15 -23.71 19.38 -17.18
C GLU A 15 -22.40 20.09 -16.80
N LEU A 16 -21.51 19.35 -16.13
CA LEU A 16 -20.20 19.84 -15.76
C LEU A 16 -19.22 19.60 -16.92
N PRO A 17 -18.25 20.51 -17.16
CA PRO A 17 -17.17 20.26 -18.10
C PRO A 17 -16.32 19.03 -17.70
N ASP A 18 -15.85 18.26 -18.67
CA ASP A 18 -15.06 17.03 -18.45
C ASP A 18 -13.81 17.26 -17.58
N GLU A 19 -13.14 18.40 -17.74
CA GLU A 19 -11.99 18.78 -16.92
C GLU A 19 -12.39 18.96 -15.44
N LEU A 20 -13.54 19.59 -15.19
CA LEU A 20 -14.05 19.80 -13.84
C LEU A 20 -14.51 18.48 -13.21
N ILE A 21 -15.21 17.63 -13.96
CA ILE A 21 -15.52 16.25 -13.55
C ILE A 21 -14.23 15.54 -13.15
N SER A 22 -13.16 15.77 -13.93
CA SER A 22 -11.88 15.14 -13.69
C SER A 22 -11.21 15.58 -12.41
N GLN A 23 -11.15 16.88 -12.18
CA GLN A 23 -10.60 17.47 -10.97
C GLN A 23 -11.41 17.10 -9.72
N ILE A 24 -12.74 17.01 -9.82
CA ILE A 24 -13.60 16.56 -8.73
C ILE A 24 -13.27 15.12 -8.35
N ALA A 25 -13.32 14.19 -9.32
CA ALA A 25 -13.00 12.79 -9.09
C ALA A 25 -11.57 12.60 -8.55
N ALA A 26 -10.61 13.38 -9.06
CA ALA A 26 -9.24 13.34 -8.56
C ALA A 26 -9.12 13.74 -7.09
N GLY A 27 -10.07 14.49 -6.53
CA GLY A 27 -10.06 14.84 -5.10
C GLY A 27 -10.51 13.74 -4.18
N GLU A 28 -11.35 12.85 -4.68
CA GLU A 28 -11.82 11.67 -3.94
C GLU A 28 -10.71 10.61 -3.90
N VAL A 29 -9.84 10.59 -4.91
CA VAL A 29 -8.74 9.61 -5.05
C VAL A 29 -7.41 10.15 -4.51
N VAL A 30 -7.10 11.42 -4.75
CA VAL A 30 -5.81 12.05 -4.44
C VAL A 30 -5.99 13.24 -3.49
N GLU A 31 -5.86 12.95 -2.20
CA GLU A 31 -5.92 13.96 -1.14
C GLU A 31 -4.56 14.66 -0.89
N ARG A 32 -3.45 13.98 -1.17
CA ARG A 32 -2.08 14.43 -0.83
C ARG A 32 -0.98 13.65 -1.57
N PRO A 33 0.30 14.09 -1.53
CA PRO A 33 1.42 13.38 -2.15
C PRO A 33 1.50 11.88 -1.83
N ALA A 34 1.27 11.50 -0.58
CA ALA A 34 1.33 10.10 -0.16
C ALA A 34 0.29 9.21 -0.87
N SER A 35 -0.86 9.76 -1.27
CA SER A 35 -1.88 9.04 -2.04
C SER A 35 -1.39 8.71 -3.44
N VAL A 36 -0.67 9.66 -4.09
CA VAL A 36 -0.03 9.45 -5.39
C VAL A 36 1.07 8.40 -5.27
N VAL A 37 1.94 8.52 -4.28
CA VAL A 37 3.00 7.52 -4.03
C VAL A 37 2.42 6.13 -3.85
N ARG A 38 1.36 5.97 -3.06
CA ARG A 38 0.67 4.69 -2.88
C ARG A 38 0.18 4.12 -4.21
N GLU A 39 -0.57 4.90 -5.01
CA GLU A 39 -1.11 4.39 -6.28
C GLU A 39 -0.02 4.00 -7.29
N LEU A 40 1.07 4.77 -7.36
CA LEU A 40 2.19 4.47 -8.25
C LEU A 40 2.98 3.23 -7.78
N VAL A 41 3.17 3.08 -6.47
CA VAL A 41 3.81 1.87 -5.90
C VAL A 41 2.90 0.64 -6.07
N ASP A 42 1.59 0.77 -5.87
CA ASP A 42 0.60 -0.28 -6.17
C ASP A 42 0.76 -0.75 -7.64
N ASN A 43 0.85 0.20 -8.59
CA ASN A 43 1.03 -0.13 -10.01
C ASN A 43 2.37 -0.81 -10.31
N ALA A 44 3.46 -0.36 -9.69
CA ALA A 44 4.77 -1.01 -9.85
C ALA A 44 4.75 -2.46 -9.31
N LEU A 45 4.12 -2.69 -8.17
CA LEU A 45 3.95 -4.03 -7.59
C LEU A 45 3.08 -4.92 -8.48
N ASP A 46 1.96 -4.40 -8.99
CA ASP A 46 1.09 -5.13 -9.92
C ASP A 46 1.82 -5.45 -11.24
N ALA A 47 2.80 -4.65 -11.65
CA ALA A 47 3.68 -4.91 -12.80
C ALA A 47 4.82 -5.91 -12.50
N GLY A 48 4.86 -6.50 -11.29
CA GLY A 48 5.84 -7.50 -10.89
C GLY A 48 7.23 -6.93 -10.58
N ALA A 49 7.33 -5.65 -10.20
CA ALA A 49 8.59 -5.02 -9.83
C ALA A 49 9.27 -5.73 -8.65
N ARG A 50 10.60 -5.84 -8.72
CA ARG A 50 11.47 -6.35 -7.64
C ARG A 50 12.30 -5.24 -7.01
N GLN A 51 12.44 -4.09 -7.68
CA GLN A 51 13.06 -2.89 -7.15
C GLN A 51 12.19 -1.68 -7.47
N ILE A 52 11.90 -0.87 -6.45
CA ILE A 52 11.13 0.36 -6.57
C ILE A 52 11.91 1.51 -5.94
N THR A 53 12.18 2.55 -6.73
CA THR A 53 12.81 3.78 -6.26
C THR A 53 11.79 4.92 -6.29
N VAL A 54 11.57 5.55 -5.13
CA VAL A 54 10.72 6.72 -4.98
C VAL A 54 11.59 7.95 -4.76
N ARG A 55 11.47 8.96 -5.62
CA ARG A 55 12.17 10.24 -5.50
C ARG A 55 11.17 11.36 -5.25
N LEU A 56 11.43 12.14 -4.20
CA LEU A 56 10.55 13.21 -3.74
C LEU A 56 11.32 14.53 -3.71
N GLN A 57 10.67 15.62 -4.09
CA GLN A 57 11.14 16.99 -3.83
C GLN A 57 10.08 17.78 -3.08
N ALA A 58 10.50 18.57 -2.09
CA ALA A 58 9.60 19.36 -1.22
C ALA A 58 8.44 18.50 -0.66
N GLY A 59 8.75 17.35 -0.05
CA GLY A 59 7.75 16.42 0.50
C GLY A 59 6.83 15.75 -0.53
N GLY A 60 7.17 15.80 -1.82
CA GLY A 60 6.36 15.29 -2.91
C GLY A 60 5.43 16.33 -3.54
N ILE A 61 5.50 17.59 -3.11
CA ILE A 61 4.67 18.67 -3.67
C ILE A 61 5.21 19.09 -5.05
N ARG A 62 6.53 19.23 -5.16
CA ARG A 62 7.20 19.67 -6.39
C ARG A 62 7.45 18.52 -7.36
N LEU A 63 7.89 17.36 -6.85
CA LEU A 63 8.15 16.17 -7.65
C LEU A 63 7.85 14.91 -6.85
N ILE A 64 7.15 13.98 -7.48
CA ILE A 64 7.09 12.56 -7.13
C ILE A 64 7.54 11.79 -8.37
N SER A 65 8.57 10.97 -8.25
CA SER A 65 8.99 10.05 -9.31
C SER A 65 9.03 8.65 -8.72
N VAL A 66 8.30 7.71 -9.32
CA VAL A 66 8.33 6.30 -8.95
C VAL A 66 8.88 5.52 -10.14
N GLU A 67 10.03 4.88 -9.90
CA GLU A 67 10.77 4.09 -10.88
C GLU A 67 10.76 2.62 -10.44
N ASP A 68 10.42 1.74 -11.36
CA ASP A 68 10.38 0.30 -11.17
C ASP A 68 11.07 -0.48 -12.30
N ASP A 69 11.39 -1.74 -12.02
CA ASP A 69 11.98 -2.71 -12.93
C ASP A 69 10.98 -3.79 -13.41
N GLY A 70 9.67 -3.48 -13.34
CA GLY A 70 8.56 -4.37 -13.68
C GLY A 70 8.44 -4.66 -15.18
N SER A 71 7.25 -5.09 -15.62
CA SER A 71 7.01 -5.47 -17.01
C SER A 71 7.09 -4.33 -18.02
N GLY A 72 6.86 -3.09 -17.57
CA GLY A 72 6.65 -1.94 -18.45
C GLY A 72 5.25 -1.90 -19.07
N ILE A 73 5.00 -0.89 -19.91
CA ILE A 73 3.75 -0.65 -20.64
C ILE A 73 4.08 -0.67 -22.13
N LEU A 74 3.23 -1.31 -22.94
CA LEU A 74 3.41 -1.32 -24.40
C LEU A 74 3.21 0.09 -24.98
N ARG A 75 3.97 0.42 -26.03
CA ARG A 75 3.91 1.72 -26.70
C ARG A 75 2.48 2.11 -27.08
N ASP A 76 1.74 1.19 -27.68
CA ASP A 76 0.39 1.47 -28.20
C ASP A 76 -0.65 1.58 -27.06
N GLU A 77 -0.31 1.11 -25.86
CA GLU A 77 -1.15 1.20 -24.67
C GLU A 77 -0.88 2.47 -23.84
N LEU A 78 0.29 3.12 -24.00
CA LEU A 78 0.67 4.32 -23.25
C LEU A 78 -0.40 5.42 -23.24
N PRO A 79 -0.96 5.84 -24.40
CA PRO A 79 -2.02 6.85 -24.40
C PRO A 79 -3.29 6.37 -23.68
N THR A 80 -3.58 5.07 -23.72
CA THR A 80 -4.75 4.46 -23.08
C THR A 80 -4.54 4.32 -21.56
N ALA A 81 -3.32 4.12 -21.09
CA ALA A 81 -2.99 4.05 -19.66
C ALA A 81 -3.28 5.36 -18.89
N LEU A 82 -3.35 6.50 -19.59
CA LEU A 82 -3.74 7.80 -19.03
C LEU A 82 -5.24 8.11 -19.19
N LYS A 83 -6.02 7.25 -19.87
CA LYS A 83 -7.47 7.42 -20.00
C LYS A 83 -8.19 6.92 -18.75
N ARG A 84 -9.38 7.48 -18.52
CA ARG A 84 -10.30 6.99 -17.48
C ARG A 84 -10.87 5.64 -17.85
N HIS A 85 -11.15 4.83 -16.83
CA HIS A 85 -11.80 3.52 -16.97
C HIS A 85 -11.04 2.57 -17.91
N ALA A 86 -9.71 2.73 -17.96
CA ALA A 86 -8.82 1.89 -18.74
C ALA A 86 -7.94 1.08 -17.78
N THR A 87 -8.06 -0.24 -17.80
CA THR A 87 -7.25 -1.13 -16.96
C THR A 87 -7.00 -2.46 -17.65
N SER A 88 -5.86 -3.07 -17.35
CA SER A 88 -5.52 -4.44 -17.73
C SER A 88 -5.82 -5.46 -16.62
N LYS A 89 -6.35 -5.00 -15.47
CA LYS A 89 -6.41 -5.81 -14.23
C LYS A 89 -7.76 -6.50 -14.02
N ILE A 90 -8.84 -5.97 -14.59
CA ILE A 90 -10.18 -6.56 -14.59
C ILE A 90 -10.90 -6.27 -15.92
N ALA A 91 -11.71 -7.21 -16.38
CA ALA A 91 -12.51 -7.10 -17.60
C ALA A 91 -14.03 -7.28 -17.36
N ASN A 92 -14.43 -7.82 -16.21
CA ASN A 92 -15.84 -8.11 -15.89
C ASN A 92 -16.11 -8.08 -14.37
N LEU A 93 -17.39 -8.18 -13.99
CA LEU A 93 -17.83 -8.13 -12.59
C LEU A 93 -17.29 -9.30 -11.75
N HIS A 94 -17.15 -10.48 -12.34
CA HIS A 94 -16.62 -11.65 -11.62
C HIS A 94 -15.16 -11.43 -11.21
N GLU A 95 -14.34 -10.88 -12.12
CA GLU A 95 -12.96 -10.50 -11.80
C GLU A 95 -12.88 -9.38 -10.75
N LEU A 96 -13.87 -8.46 -10.72
CA LEU A 96 -13.98 -7.44 -9.68
C LEU A 96 -14.26 -8.03 -8.28
N GLU A 97 -15.02 -9.12 -8.21
CA GLU A 97 -15.33 -9.83 -6.96
C GLU A 97 -14.16 -10.71 -6.47
N SER A 98 -13.17 -10.98 -7.32
CA SER A 98 -12.01 -11.84 -7.03
C SER A 98 -10.65 -11.14 -7.21
N VAL A 99 -10.60 -9.81 -7.09
CA VAL A 99 -9.38 -9.03 -7.37
C VAL A 99 -8.25 -9.40 -6.41
N ASP A 100 -7.16 -9.96 -6.96
CA ASP A 100 -5.89 -10.20 -6.27
C ASP A 100 -4.88 -9.05 -6.48
N THR A 101 -5.18 -8.05 -7.34
CA THR A 101 -4.30 -6.89 -7.61
C THR A 101 -4.52 -5.71 -6.66
N MET A 102 -3.50 -4.85 -6.51
CA MET A 102 -3.54 -3.70 -5.60
C MET A 102 -4.36 -2.53 -6.14
N GLY A 103 -4.39 -2.34 -7.46
CA GLY A 103 -5.34 -1.45 -8.16
C GLY A 103 -6.27 -2.21 -9.10
N PHE A 104 -7.44 -1.65 -9.40
CA PHE A 104 -8.37 -2.24 -10.39
C PHE A 104 -9.27 -1.22 -11.11
N ARG A 105 -9.37 0.02 -10.63
CA ARG A 105 -10.35 1.00 -11.15
C ARG A 105 -9.97 1.63 -12.50
N GLY A 106 -8.71 1.59 -12.90
CA GLY A 106 -8.25 2.26 -14.14
C GLY A 106 -8.39 3.79 -14.13
N GLU A 107 -8.35 4.39 -12.93
CA GLU A 107 -8.63 5.83 -12.74
C GLU A 107 -7.45 6.61 -12.17
N ALA A 108 -6.50 5.95 -11.49
CA ALA A 108 -5.47 6.62 -10.70
C ALA A 108 -4.58 7.54 -11.55
N LEU A 109 -4.00 7.02 -12.65
CA LEU A 109 -3.12 7.80 -13.51
C LEU A 109 -3.87 8.96 -14.19
N ALA A 110 -5.09 8.72 -14.69
CA ALA A 110 -5.93 9.75 -15.28
C ALA A 110 -6.29 10.85 -14.26
N ALA A 111 -6.61 10.47 -13.03
CA ALA A 111 -6.90 11.40 -11.95
C ALA A 111 -5.67 12.27 -11.62
N ILE A 112 -4.50 11.65 -11.46
CA ILE A 112 -3.23 12.36 -11.21
C ILE A 112 -2.92 13.33 -12.36
N CYS A 113 -3.06 12.89 -13.62
CA CYS A 113 -2.81 13.70 -14.80
C CYS A 113 -3.71 14.95 -14.90
N SER A 114 -4.89 14.94 -14.28
CA SER A 114 -5.79 16.11 -14.27
C SER A 114 -5.41 17.19 -13.25
N ILE A 115 -4.55 16.85 -12.27
CA ILE A 115 -4.18 17.74 -11.14
C ILE A 115 -2.68 18.04 -11.06
N ALA A 116 -1.87 17.50 -11.97
CA ALA A 116 -0.42 17.60 -11.98
C ALA A 116 0.13 17.47 -13.41
N GLU A 117 1.38 17.88 -13.61
CA GLU A 117 2.11 17.57 -14.84
C GLU A 117 2.68 16.16 -14.75
N VAL A 118 2.29 15.27 -15.66
CA VAL A 118 2.67 13.85 -15.62
C VAL A 118 3.49 13.48 -16.84
N SER A 119 4.56 12.73 -16.64
CA SER A 119 5.27 12.03 -17.70
C SER A 119 5.45 10.56 -17.35
N VAL A 120 5.39 9.70 -18.37
CA VAL A 120 5.56 8.26 -18.22
C VAL A 120 6.67 7.80 -19.13
N LEU A 121 7.76 7.28 -18.55
CA LEU A 121 8.82 6.61 -19.28
C LEU A 121 8.67 5.11 -19.07
N THR A 122 8.73 4.32 -20.14
CA THR A 122 8.55 2.87 -20.02
C THR A 122 9.35 2.12 -21.07
N ARG A 123 9.66 0.86 -20.77
CA ARG A 123 10.16 -0.09 -21.75
C ARG A 123 9.80 -1.51 -21.32
N THR A 124 9.21 -2.27 -22.23
CA THR A 124 8.96 -3.69 -22.03
C THR A 124 10.21 -4.52 -22.28
N ALA A 125 10.23 -5.78 -21.81
CA ALA A 125 11.36 -6.69 -22.05
C ALA A 125 11.54 -6.98 -23.55
N ASP A 126 10.43 -7.12 -24.27
CA ASP A 126 10.38 -7.55 -25.67
C ASP A 126 10.31 -6.37 -26.65
N ALA A 127 10.66 -5.16 -26.21
CA ALA A 127 10.65 -3.96 -27.06
C ALA A 127 11.64 -4.12 -28.23
N PRO A 128 11.17 -4.21 -29.50
CA PRO A 128 12.03 -4.51 -30.64
C PRO A 128 13.03 -3.39 -30.95
N GLU A 129 12.75 -2.16 -30.54
CA GLU A 129 13.54 -0.99 -30.92
C GLU A 129 14.74 -0.71 -29.99
N GLY A 130 14.95 -1.54 -28.95
CA GLY A 130 16.09 -1.45 -28.02
C GLY A 130 16.06 -0.25 -27.05
N HIS A 131 15.13 0.69 -27.24
CA HIS A 131 14.93 1.88 -26.41
C HIS A 131 13.53 1.89 -25.76
N GLY A 132 13.28 2.84 -24.87
CA GLY A 132 11.98 3.04 -24.22
C GLY A 132 11.20 4.21 -24.83
N TRP A 133 10.00 4.45 -24.33
CA TRP A 133 9.14 5.56 -24.76
C TRP A 133 8.87 6.51 -23.60
N LEU A 134 8.87 7.81 -23.89
CA LEU A 134 8.41 8.88 -23.03
C LEU A 134 7.06 9.37 -23.57
N LEU A 135 6.03 9.34 -22.73
CA LEU A 135 4.75 10.00 -22.95
C LEU A 135 4.66 11.27 -22.10
N ASP A 136 4.45 12.41 -22.73
CA ASP A 136 3.99 13.62 -22.04
C ASP A 136 2.48 13.54 -21.81
N GLY A 137 2.06 13.57 -20.55
CA GLY A 137 0.65 13.37 -20.18
C GLY A 137 -0.27 14.52 -20.59
N ARG A 138 0.28 15.71 -20.92
CA ARG A 138 -0.50 16.89 -21.30
C ARG A 138 -0.66 16.99 -22.81
N SER A 139 0.42 16.86 -23.57
CA SER A 139 0.39 16.93 -25.03
C SER A 139 -0.01 15.60 -25.67
N GLY A 140 0.17 14.49 -24.96
CA GLY A 140 0.03 13.14 -25.51
C GLY A 140 1.17 12.77 -26.47
N GLU A 141 2.21 13.59 -26.55
CA GLU A 141 3.34 13.36 -27.44
C GLU A 141 4.19 12.18 -26.95
N LEU A 142 4.51 11.29 -27.89
CA LEU A 142 5.37 10.13 -27.66
C LEU A 142 6.74 10.36 -28.27
N GLN A 143 7.79 10.19 -27.46
CA GLN A 143 9.18 10.37 -27.88
C GLN A 143 10.04 9.16 -27.49
N PRO A 144 10.97 8.73 -28.36
CA PRO A 144 12.02 7.77 -27.99
C PRO A 144 12.86 8.26 -26.80
N THR A 145 13.15 7.38 -25.85
CA THR A 145 14.00 7.70 -24.69
C THR A 145 14.89 6.53 -24.27
N ALA A 146 16.04 6.83 -23.68
CA ALA A 146 16.93 5.81 -23.13
C ALA A 146 16.36 5.30 -21.80
N ARG A 147 16.00 4.02 -21.75
CA ARG A 147 15.49 3.41 -20.53
C ARG A 147 15.71 1.90 -20.48
N ALA A 148 15.99 1.38 -19.29
CA ALA A 148 15.99 -0.06 -19.03
C ALA A 148 14.55 -0.61 -18.93
N ARG A 149 14.37 -1.91 -18.68
CA ARG A 149 13.02 -2.50 -18.50
C ARG A 149 12.32 -1.89 -17.28
N GLY A 150 11.00 -1.65 -17.38
CA GLY A 150 10.13 -1.27 -16.25
C GLY A 150 9.26 -0.05 -16.56
N THR A 151 8.85 0.71 -15.55
CA THR A 151 8.21 2.04 -15.72
C THR A 151 8.78 3.12 -14.79
N THR A 152 8.80 4.37 -15.25
CA THR A 152 9.05 5.56 -14.42
C THR A 152 7.90 6.52 -14.64
N VAL A 153 7.16 6.83 -13.59
CA VAL A 153 6.10 7.85 -13.62
C VAL A 153 6.57 9.06 -12.84
N GLU A 154 6.68 10.21 -13.51
CA GLU A 154 6.97 11.49 -12.85
C GLU A 154 5.69 12.33 -12.74
N VAL A 155 5.49 12.93 -11.58
CA VAL A 155 4.38 13.81 -11.25
C VAL A 155 4.97 15.10 -10.68
N ARG A 156 4.79 16.21 -11.40
CA ARG A 156 5.33 17.53 -11.08
C ARG A 156 4.24 18.51 -10.72
N GLU A 157 4.57 19.42 -9.79
CA GLU A 157 3.68 20.49 -9.32
C GLU A 157 2.28 19.99 -8.93
N LEU A 158 2.21 19.10 -7.93
CA LEU A 158 0.94 18.53 -7.49
C LEU A 158 -0.04 19.63 -7.06
N PHE A 159 -1.28 19.54 -7.54
CA PHE A 159 -2.36 20.50 -7.32
C PHE A 159 -2.14 21.89 -7.94
N PHE A 160 -1.27 22.05 -8.94
CA PHE A 160 -1.09 23.34 -9.62
C PHE A 160 -2.41 23.86 -10.23
N SER A 161 -3.23 22.97 -10.81
CA SER A 161 -4.53 23.29 -11.39
C SER A 161 -5.66 23.40 -10.36
N THR A 162 -5.41 23.04 -9.09
CA THR A 162 -6.39 23.10 -8.00
C THR A 162 -5.85 23.85 -6.77
N PRO A 163 -5.72 25.20 -6.80
CA PRO A 163 -5.04 25.97 -5.76
C PRO A 163 -5.66 25.83 -4.36
N ALA A 164 -6.97 25.61 -4.28
CA ALA A 164 -7.65 25.38 -3.00
C ALA A 164 -7.10 24.14 -2.29
N ARG A 165 -6.86 23.04 -3.02
CA ARG A 165 -6.28 21.80 -2.46
C ARG A 165 -4.84 21.98 -2.03
N ARG A 166 -4.05 22.73 -2.81
CA ARG A 166 -2.66 23.06 -2.46
C ARG A 166 -2.56 23.74 -1.08
N LYS A 167 -3.57 24.52 -0.66
CA LYS A 167 -3.63 25.16 0.67
C LYS A 167 -3.93 24.19 1.83
N PHE A 168 -4.46 23.00 1.57
CA PHE A 168 -4.74 21.99 2.61
C PHE A 168 -3.52 21.11 2.91
N LEU A 169 -2.48 21.16 2.08
CA LEU A 169 -1.23 20.46 2.31
C LEU A 169 -0.61 20.92 3.64
N LYS A 170 -0.04 19.97 4.37
CA LYS A 170 0.73 20.27 5.58
C LYS A 170 2.14 20.73 5.21
N SER A 171 2.98 20.93 6.23
CA SER A 171 4.39 21.22 6.00
C SER A 171 5.07 20.12 5.18
N GLU A 172 6.13 20.49 4.45
CA GLU A 172 6.89 19.55 3.62
C GLU A 172 7.37 18.33 4.41
N GLY A 173 7.85 18.52 5.65
CA GLY A 173 8.27 17.43 6.52
C GLY A 173 7.12 16.49 6.91
N THR A 174 5.89 17.02 7.06
CA THR A 174 4.70 16.20 7.37
C THR A 174 4.29 15.37 6.15
N GLU A 175 4.25 15.97 4.96
CA GLU A 175 3.91 15.27 3.73
C GLU A 175 4.98 14.21 3.37
N LEU A 176 6.26 14.52 3.58
CA LEU A 176 7.35 13.56 3.44
C LEU A 176 7.15 12.35 4.36
N ALA A 177 6.84 12.57 5.64
CA ALA A 177 6.59 11.50 6.59
C ALA A 177 5.42 10.61 6.15
N HIS A 178 4.35 11.21 5.60
CA HIS A 178 3.24 10.45 5.03
C HIS A 178 3.64 9.63 3.80
N CYS A 179 4.49 10.16 2.91
CA CYS A 179 5.01 9.42 1.77
C CYS A 179 5.88 8.23 2.20
N ILE A 180 6.80 8.45 3.15
CA ILE A 180 7.65 7.38 3.69
C ILE A 180 6.79 6.29 4.34
N GLU A 181 5.79 6.68 5.12
CA GLU A 181 4.84 5.75 5.75
C GLU A 181 4.00 4.97 4.72
N ALA A 182 3.61 5.60 3.60
CA ALA A 182 2.94 4.90 2.52
C ALA A 182 3.83 3.80 1.91
N VAL A 183 5.10 4.09 1.61
CA VAL A 183 6.04 3.07 1.09
C VAL A 183 6.35 2.01 2.15
N ARG A 184 6.52 2.41 3.41
CA ARG A 184 6.77 1.50 4.55
C ARG A 184 5.74 0.39 4.63
N ARG A 185 4.45 0.72 4.47
CA ARG A 185 3.36 -0.27 4.50
C ARG A 185 3.50 -1.32 3.41
N HIS A 186 3.96 -0.95 2.22
CA HIS A 186 4.24 -1.90 1.13
C HIS A 186 5.49 -2.73 1.41
N ALA A 187 6.55 -2.12 1.94
CA ALA A 187 7.79 -2.82 2.27
C ALA A 187 7.56 -3.95 3.28
N LEU A 188 6.71 -3.73 4.28
CA LEU A 188 6.29 -4.73 5.25
C LEU A 188 5.46 -5.86 4.61
N ALA A 189 4.67 -5.56 3.57
CA ALA A 189 3.82 -6.54 2.88
C ALA A 189 4.56 -7.34 1.79
N ARG A 190 5.72 -6.88 1.33
CA ARG A 190 6.48 -7.44 0.19
C ARG A 190 7.97 -7.54 0.54
N PRO A 191 8.37 -8.50 1.41
CA PRO A 191 9.77 -8.74 1.75
C PRO A 191 10.68 -8.91 0.53
N GLU A 192 10.17 -9.55 -0.52
CA GLU A 192 10.87 -9.87 -1.77
C GLU A 192 11.16 -8.66 -2.68
N VAL A 193 10.57 -7.50 -2.40
CA VAL A 193 10.78 -6.26 -3.18
C VAL A 193 11.70 -5.31 -2.44
N GLY A 194 12.66 -4.71 -3.15
CA GLY A 194 13.52 -3.66 -2.63
C GLY A 194 12.91 -2.28 -2.83
N PHE A 195 13.06 -1.42 -1.82
CA PHE A 195 12.55 -0.05 -1.82
C PHE A 195 13.67 0.93 -1.48
N ALA A 196 13.75 2.03 -2.22
CA ALA A 196 14.63 3.15 -1.91
C ALA A 196 13.86 4.46 -2.00
N ILE A 197 13.96 5.31 -0.99
CA ILE A 197 13.29 6.61 -0.94
C ILE A 197 14.36 7.71 -0.89
N TRP A 198 14.31 8.61 -1.87
CA TRP A 198 15.15 9.78 -1.96
C TRP A 198 14.32 11.03 -1.73
N HIS A 199 14.82 11.98 -0.95
CA HIS A 199 14.22 13.29 -0.76
C HIS A 199 15.27 14.38 -0.95
N ASP A 200 15.02 15.31 -1.87
CA ASP A 200 15.92 16.41 -2.23
C ASP A 200 17.38 15.95 -2.47
N GLY A 201 17.51 14.83 -3.20
CA GLY A 201 18.80 14.25 -3.58
C GLY A 201 19.47 13.39 -2.51
N LYS A 202 18.89 13.24 -1.31
CA LYS A 202 19.43 12.42 -0.22
C LYS A 202 18.62 11.14 -0.04
N LEU A 203 19.30 10.02 0.19
CA LEU A 203 18.64 8.77 0.56
C LEU A 203 18.11 8.88 1.99
N VAL A 204 16.80 8.74 2.17
CA VAL A 204 16.12 8.87 3.48
C VAL A 204 15.66 7.55 4.06
N ALA A 205 15.39 6.56 3.20
CA ALA A 205 15.08 5.19 3.61
C ALA A 205 15.51 4.22 2.52
N GLN A 206 16.00 3.05 2.91
CA GLN A 206 16.29 1.95 2.00
C GLN A 206 15.97 0.64 2.70
N TRP A 207 15.17 -0.20 2.05
CA TRP A 207 14.81 -1.54 2.51
C TRP A 207 15.13 -2.52 1.40
N ARG A 208 16.12 -3.39 1.62
CA ARG A 208 16.62 -4.30 0.58
C ARG A 208 15.67 -5.47 0.40
N ALA A 209 15.54 -5.99 -0.82
CA ALA A 209 14.78 -7.22 -1.06
C ALA A 209 15.34 -8.37 -0.19
N VAL A 210 14.44 -9.12 0.43
CA VAL A 210 14.73 -10.30 1.23
C VAL A 210 14.12 -11.49 0.51
N THR A 211 14.97 -12.31 -0.10
CA THR A 211 14.52 -13.54 -0.74
C THR A 211 14.44 -14.66 0.30
N PRO A 212 13.32 -15.41 0.33
CA PRO A 212 13.23 -16.61 1.15
C PRO A 212 14.25 -17.65 0.63
N ASP A 213 14.95 -18.30 1.55
CA ASP A 213 15.81 -19.44 1.21
C ASP A 213 14.95 -20.70 1.13
N LEU A 214 14.49 -21.04 -0.08
CA LEU A 214 13.54 -22.14 -0.30
C LEU A 214 14.07 -23.52 0.13
N ALA A 215 15.33 -23.64 0.55
CA ALA A 215 15.89 -24.86 1.13
C ALA A 215 15.39 -25.14 2.56
N SER A 216 14.84 -24.15 3.28
CA SER A 216 14.35 -24.32 4.66
C SER A 216 12.82 -24.30 4.76
N GLY A 217 12.26 -25.12 5.66
CA GLY A 217 10.81 -25.19 5.89
C GLY A 217 10.19 -23.89 6.46
N GLU A 218 11.00 -23.01 7.06
CA GLU A 218 10.58 -21.74 7.68
C GLU A 218 11.01 -20.50 6.87
N ALA A 219 11.47 -20.69 5.62
CA ALA A 219 12.09 -19.68 4.78
C ALA A 219 11.35 -18.34 4.70
N HIS A 220 10.01 -18.38 4.63
CA HIS A 220 9.18 -17.21 4.46
C HIS A 220 8.97 -16.44 5.77
N LEU A 221 8.84 -17.13 6.91
CA LEU A 221 8.75 -16.46 8.21
C LEU A 221 10.07 -15.76 8.57
N ASP A 222 11.20 -16.39 8.25
CA ASP A 222 12.53 -15.80 8.43
C ASP A 222 12.77 -14.61 7.50
N ALA A 223 12.32 -14.68 6.25
CA ALA A 223 12.34 -13.53 5.34
C ALA A 223 11.49 -12.37 5.87
N LEU A 224 10.29 -12.66 6.37
CA LEU A 224 9.44 -11.67 7.00
C LEU A 224 10.12 -11.08 8.25
N ARG A 225 10.67 -11.91 9.15
CA ARG A 225 11.37 -11.47 10.36
C ARG A 225 12.49 -10.48 10.03
N ARG A 226 13.33 -10.81 9.05
CA ARG A 226 14.42 -9.93 8.57
C ARG A 226 13.88 -8.61 8.00
N ARG A 227 12.80 -8.66 7.19
CA ARG A 227 12.14 -7.44 6.68
C ARG A 227 11.56 -6.58 7.81
N LEU A 228 10.92 -7.19 8.80
CA LEU A 228 10.36 -6.48 9.95
C LEU A 228 11.45 -5.83 10.80
N ALA A 229 12.59 -6.49 11.01
CA ALA A 229 13.75 -5.90 11.68
C ALA A 229 14.29 -4.68 10.93
N ASP A 230 14.47 -4.79 9.60
CA ASP A 230 14.94 -3.70 8.74
C ASP A 230 14.00 -2.48 8.75
N VAL A 231 12.68 -2.70 8.81
CA VAL A 231 11.69 -1.62 8.73
C VAL A 231 11.28 -1.04 10.09
N LEU A 232 11.12 -1.88 11.11
CA LEU A 232 10.59 -1.51 12.44
C LEU A 232 11.67 -1.47 13.53
N GLY A 233 12.88 -1.95 13.24
CA GLY A 233 14.02 -2.04 14.15
C GLY A 233 14.14 -3.42 14.83
N GLU A 234 15.36 -3.78 15.21
CA GLU A 234 15.67 -5.05 15.90
C GLU A 234 14.90 -5.18 17.22
N ASP A 235 14.69 -4.07 17.95
CA ASP A 235 13.92 -4.07 19.21
C ASP A 235 12.50 -4.59 19.03
N PHE A 236 11.87 -4.37 17.87
CA PHE A 236 10.54 -4.91 17.58
C PHE A 236 10.57 -6.44 17.56
N ILE A 237 11.56 -7.03 16.88
CA ILE A 237 11.70 -8.49 16.80
C ILE A 237 12.09 -9.09 18.15
N ALA A 238 13.00 -8.45 18.88
CA ALA A 238 13.41 -8.90 20.21
C ALA A 238 12.24 -8.98 21.19
N GLN A 239 11.23 -8.12 21.01
CA GLN A 239 10.05 -8.05 21.87
C GLN A 239 8.77 -8.58 21.19
N ALA A 240 8.89 -9.36 20.11
CA ALA A 240 7.74 -9.95 19.42
C ALA A 240 7.77 -11.48 19.46
N VAL A 241 6.57 -12.06 19.46
CA VAL A 241 6.31 -13.49 19.31
C VAL A 241 5.72 -13.77 17.94
N ALA A 242 6.09 -14.91 17.35
CA ALA A 242 5.53 -15.34 16.09
C ALA A 242 4.07 -15.77 16.28
N VAL A 243 3.21 -15.36 15.36
CA VAL A 243 1.79 -15.67 15.30
C VAL A 243 1.57 -16.65 14.15
N SER A 244 0.82 -17.72 14.39
CA SER A 244 0.35 -18.64 13.34
C SER A 244 -0.96 -19.31 13.76
N TRP A 245 -1.97 -19.21 12.91
CA TRP A 245 -3.28 -19.81 13.10
C TRP A 245 -3.94 -20.14 11.75
N PRO A 246 -4.55 -21.34 11.58
CA PRO A 246 -4.43 -22.51 12.45
C PRO A 246 -2.99 -22.97 12.64
N ALA A 247 -2.66 -23.65 13.74
CA ALA A 247 -1.27 -23.92 14.16
C ALA A 247 -0.46 -24.76 13.13
N ASP A 248 -1.14 -25.53 12.30
CA ASP A 248 -0.62 -26.34 11.19
C ASP A 248 -0.41 -25.54 9.89
N THR A 249 -0.64 -24.22 9.92
CA THR A 249 -0.37 -23.34 8.78
C THR A 249 1.12 -23.13 8.59
N VAL A 250 1.62 -23.46 7.39
CA VAL A 250 2.97 -23.05 6.95
C VAL A 250 2.94 -21.54 6.68
N PRO A 251 3.68 -20.70 7.43
CA PRO A 251 3.67 -19.26 7.24
C PRO A 251 4.28 -18.89 5.88
N GLY A 252 3.64 -17.95 5.18
CA GLY A 252 4.22 -17.28 4.01
C GLY A 252 4.33 -18.12 2.74
N THR A 253 3.72 -19.30 2.63
CA THR A 253 3.47 -19.88 1.30
C THR A 253 2.65 -18.87 0.50
N ALA A 254 3.11 -18.50 -0.71
CA ALA A 254 2.36 -17.65 -1.62
C ALA A 254 0.89 -18.06 -1.63
N ALA A 255 -0.01 -17.10 -1.53
CA ALA A 255 -1.44 -17.38 -1.55
C ALA A 255 -1.72 -18.26 -2.78
N PRO A 256 -2.39 -19.42 -2.62
CA PRO A 256 -2.60 -20.33 -3.74
C PRO A 256 -3.21 -19.56 -4.91
N SER A 257 -2.70 -19.78 -6.12
CA SER A 257 -3.20 -19.12 -7.33
C SER A 257 -4.71 -19.38 -7.47
N ALA A 258 -5.40 -18.48 -8.17
CA ALA A 258 -6.82 -18.66 -8.52
C ALA A 258 -6.98 -20.01 -9.27
N GLY A 259 -7.38 -21.07 -8.53
CA GLY A 259 -7.42 -22.44 -9.06
C GLY A 259 -7.31 -23.55 -8.00
N ASP A 260 -6.62 -23.34 -6.88
CA ASP A 260 -6.29 -24.40 -5.90
C ASP A 260 -7.36 -24.68 -4.82
N GLY A 261 -8.63 -24.38 -5.11
CA GLY A 261 -9.74 -24.51 -4.16
C GLY A 261 -9.85 -23.35 -3.16
N PRO A 262 -10.81 -23.38 -2.23
CA PRO A 262 -11.09 -22.25 -1.34
C PRO A 262 -9.91 -21.98 -0.40
N ARG A 263 -9.37 -20.75 -0.42
CA ARG A 263 -8.35 -20.29 0.54
C ARG A 263 -8.95 -20.37 1.95
N ARG A 264 -8.39 -21.23 2.80
CA ARG A 264 -8.73 -21.27 4.22
C ARG A 264 -8.29 -19.97 4.89
N LEU A 265 -9.07 -19.50 5.86
CA LEU A 265 -8.71 -18.34 6.68
C LEU A 265 -7.45 -18.67 7.49
N ARG A 266 -6.41 -17.83 7.38
CA ARG A 266 -5.15 -17.98 8.11
C ARG A 266 -4.73 -16.63 8.67
N VAL A 267 -4.15 -16.64 9.87
CA VAL A 267 -3.59 -15.46 10.52
C VAL A 267 -2.16 -15.78 10.94
N TRP A 268 -1.21 -14.96 10.50
CA TRP A 268 0.20 -15.16 10.79
C TRP A 268 0.93 -13.83 10.95
N GLY A 269 2.18 -13.87 11.41
CA GLY A 269 3.03 -12.68 11.53
C GLY A 269 3.68 -12.58 12.90
N PHE A 270 3.71 -11.37 13.47
CA PHE A 270 4.37 -11.09 14.74
C PHE A 270 3.52 -10.19 15.63
N ALA A 271 3.43 -10.54 16.91
CA ALA A 271 2.75 -9.77 17.94
C ALA A 271 3.75 -9.37 19.03
N GLY A 272 3.79 -8.09 19.36
CA GLY A 272 4.61 -7.55 20.43
C GLY A 272 4.12 -8.05 21.78
N VAL A 273 5.03 -8.36 22.68
CA VAL A 273 4.70 -8.77 24.05
C VAL A 273 4.19 -7.58 24.85
N PRO A 274 3.49 -7.78 25.99
CA PRO A 274 2.88 -6.68 26.75
C PRO A 274 3.87 -5.57 27.13
N ASP A 275 5.12 -5.91 27.44
CA ASP A 275 6.18 -4.94 27.78
C ASP A 275 6.59 -4.05 26.59
N ALA A 276 6.31 -4.47 25.36
CA ALA A 276 6.56 -3.70 24.13
C ALA A 276 5.45 -2.71 23.80
N ALA A 277 4.38 -2.68 24.61
CA ALA A 277 3.22 -1.84 24.34
C ALA A 277 3.57 -0.35 24.35
N ARG A 278 2.81 0.42 23.58
CA ARG A 278 3.09 1.86 23.37
C ARG A 278 1.93 2.72 23.79
N ALA A 279 2.20 4.00 24.03
CA ALA A 279 1.16 4.99 24.32
C ALA A 279 0.29 5.32 23.10
N ARG A 280 0.77 5.05 21.88
CA ARG A 280 0.08 5.38 20.61
C ARG A 280 -0.02 4.14 19.72
N PRO A 281 -1.06 4.02 18.87
CA PRO A 281 -1.23 2.91 17.94
C PRO A 281 -0.42 3.15 16.66
N ASP A 282 0.87 3.47 16.79
CA ASP A 282 1.75 3.84 15.68
C ASP A 282 2.56 2.66 15.10
N ARG A 283 2.45 1.47 15.70
CA ARG A 283 3.06 0.22 15.22
C ARG A 283 2.05 -0.93 15.15
N GLN A 284 0.92 -0.66 14.49
CA GLN A 284 -0.15 -1.60 14.26
C GLN A 284 -0.33 -1.78 12.76
N PHE A 285 0.24 -2.87 12.24
CA PHE A 285 0.17 -3.20 10.82
C PHE A 285 -0.67 -4.46 10.63
N ALA A 286 -1.74 -4.34 9.86
CA ALA A 286 -2.59 -5.46 9.49
C ALA A 286 -2.68 -5.54 7.97
N TYR A 287 -2.58 -6.75 7.43
CA TYR A 287 -2.66 -7.02 6.01
C TYR A 287 -3.73 -8.06 5.74
N VAL A 288 -4.56 -7.83 4.72
CA VAL A 288 -5.53 -8.82 4.23
C VAL A 288 -5.16 -9.12 2.80
N ASN A 289 -4.79 -10.37 2.50
CA ASN A 289 -4.29 -10.78 1.18
C ASN A 289 -3.18 -9.85 0.65
N GLY A 290 -2.27 -9.44 1.54
CA GLY A 290 -1.16 -8.54 1.21
C GLY A 290 -1.52 -7.05 1.07
N ARG A 291 -2.80 -6.65 1.24
CA ARG A 291 -3.24 -5.24 1.28
C ARG A 291 -3.20 -4.72 2.70
N PHE A 292 -2.54 -3.57 2.93
CA PHE A 292 -2.61 -2.90 4.23
C PHE A 292 -4.03 -2.43 4.55
N VAL A 293 -4.51 -2.75 5.74
CA VAL A 293 -5.84 -2.34 6.20
C VAL A 293 -5.80 -1.69 7.58
N ARG A 294 -6.75 -0.77 7.82
CA ARG A 294 -7.09 -0.28 9.17
C ARG A 294 -8.53 -0.63 9.47
N ASP A 295 -8.75 -1.93 9.64
CA ASP A 295 -10.07 -2.45 9.91
C ASP A 295 -10.36 -2.53 11.42
N LYS A 296 -11.60 -2.17 11.81
CA LYS A 296 -12.03 -2.14 13.21
C LYS A 296 -12.14 -3.54 13.81
N VAL A 297 -12.53 -4.53 13.01
CA VAL A 297 -12.68 -5.93 13.46
C VAL A 297 -11.32 -6.49 13.83
N ILE A 298 -10.32 -6.36 12.95
CA ILE A 298 -8.95 -6.81 13.22
C ILE A 298 -8.36 -6.05 14.40
N THR A 299 -8.51 -4.72 14.43
CA THR A 299 -7.97 -3.87 15.50
C THR A 299 -8.56 -4.25 16.86
N HIS A 300 -9.88 -4.47 16.91
CA HIS A 300 -10.57 -4.88 18.13
C HIS A 300 -10.14 -6.30 18.55
N ALA A 301 -10.11 -7.26 17.63
CA ALA A 301 -9.68 -8.64 17.89
C ALA A 301 -8.27 -8.70 18.46
N ALA A 302 -7.33 -8.03 17.80
CA ALA A 302 -5.95 -7.96 18.24
C ALA A 302 -5.84 -7.31 19.61
N ARG A 303 -6.63 -6.26 19.91
CA ARG A 303 -6.64 -5.62 21.24
C ARG A 303 -7.24 -6.51 22.33
N SER A 304 -8.35 -7.21 22.07
CA SER A 304 -9.01 -8.08 23.05
C SER A 304 -8.12 -9.24 23.49
N ALA A 305 -7.25 -9.76 22.61
CA ALA A 305 -6.29 -10.79 22.97
C ALA A 305 -5.23 -10.36 24.01
N TYR A 306 -5.17 -9.06 24.33
CA TYR A 306 -4.29 -8.50 25.36
C TYR A 306 -5.04 -8.00 26.60
N GLU A 307 -6.35 -8.18 26.70
CA GLU A 307 -7.18 -7.54 27.76
C GLU A 307 -6.71 -7.90 29.18
N ASP A 308 -6.24 -9.14 29.38
CA ASP A 308 -5.74 -9.61 30.67
C ASP A 308 -4.31 -9.16 31.02
N VAL A 309 -3.56 -8.64 30.04
CA VAL A 309 -2.12 -8.33 30.18
C VAL A 309 -1.76 -6.86 29.95
N LEU A 310 -2.58 -6.13 29.19
CA LEU A 310 -2.38 -4.70 28.96
C LEU A 310 -3.15 -3.86 29.96
N HIS A 311 -2.45 -2.87 30.52
CA HIS A 311 -3.02 -1.97 31.51
C HIS A 311 -3.31 -0.59 30.89
N GLY A 312 -4.44 0.00 31.26
CA GLY A 312 -4.80 1.38 30.92
C GLY A 312 -4.96 1.64 29.42
N HIS A 313 -4.31 2.69 28.92
CA HIS A 313 -4.42 3.14 27.53
C HIS A 313 -3.32 2.60 26.60
N SER A 314 -2.52 1.65 27.08
CA SER A 314 -1.46 1.01 26.31
C SER A 314 -2.01 0.35 25.04
N GLN A 315 -1.24 0.45 23.96
CA GLN A 315 -1.57 -0.02 22.63
C GLN A 315 -0.66 -1.19 22.27
N PRO A 316 -1.23 -2.33 21.84
CA PRO A 316 -0.42 -3.43 21.36
C PRO A 316 0.33 -3.04 20.10
N VAL A 317 1.45 -3.72 19.88
CA VAL A 317 2.31 -3.56 18.71
C VAL A 317 2.24 -4.85 17.93
N TYR A 318 1.98 -4.81 16.62
CA TYR A 318 1.86 -6.03 15.83
C TYR A 318 2.06 -5.78 14.33
N ALA A 319 2.45 -6.84 13.63
CA ALA A 319 2.43 -6.98 12.18
C ALA A 319 1.72 -8.29 11.83
N LEU A 320 0.43 -8.22 11.53
CA LEU A 320 -0.45 -9.36 11.29
C LEU A 320 -0.83 -9.47 9.81
N TYR A 321 -0.88 -10.68 9.30
CA TYR A 321 -1.21 -11.03 7.93
C TYR A 321 -2.36 -12.02 7.95
N VAL A 322 -3.45 -11.66 7.28
CA VAL A 322 -4.67 -12.44 7.17
C VAL A 322 -4.82 -12.88 5.72
N ASP A 323 -4.72 -14.18 5.49
CA ASP A 323 -5.05 -14.77 4.20
C ASP A 323 -6.48 -15.30 4.26
N ILE A 324 -7.29 -14.92 3.29
CA ILE A 324 -8.70 -15.30 3.21
C ILE A 324 -9.11 -15.36 1.75
N ASP A 325 -10.08 -16.20 1.41
CA ASP A 325 -10.69 -16.22 0.09
C ASP A 325 -11.13 -14.80 -0.34
N PRO A 326 -10.66 -14.29 -1.50
CA PRO A 326 -11.03 -12.95 -2.00
C PRO A 326 -12.54 -12.73 -2.08
N THR A 327 -13.33 -13.75 -2.39
CA THR A 327 -14.81 -13.67 -2.47
C THR A 327 -15.48 -13.42 -1.12
N ARG A 328 -14.73 -13.56 -0.01
CA ARG A 328 -15.19 -13.32 1.35
C ARG A 328 -14.82 -11.92 1.87
N VAL A 329 -14.12 -11.11 1.06
CA VAL A 329 -13.68 -9.76 1.42
C VAL A 329 -13.99 -8.78 0.30
N ASP A 330 -14.85 -7.81 0.60
CA ASP A 330 -15.04 -6.66 -0.28
C ASP A 330 -13.93 -5.62 -0.02
N VAL A 331 -13.06 -5.42 -1.01
CA VAL A 331 -11.98 -4.42 -1.01
C VAL A 331 -12.41 -3.09 -1.65
N ASN A 332 -13.61 -3.03 -2.24
CA ASN A 332 -14.14 -1.88 -2.96
C ASN A 332 -14.93 -0.92 -2.04
N VAL A 333 -14.48 -0.75 -0.80
CA VAL A 333 -15.25 -0.05 0.25
C VAL A 333 -14.96 1.45 0.31
N HIS A 334 -13.69 1.83 0.22
CA HIS A 334 -13.25 3.21 0.41
C HIS A 334 -12.18 3.62 -0.63
N PRO A 335 -12.18 4.88 -1.13
CA PRO A 335 -11.21 5.36 -2.13
C PRO A 335 -9.73 5.20 -1.72
N THR A 336 -9.41 5.32 -0.43
CA THR A 336 -8.04 5.18 0.09
C THR A 336 -7.52 3.73 0.12
N LYS A 337 -8.39 2.75 -0.17
CA LYS A 337 -8.12 1.30 -0.15
C LYS A 337 -7.56 0.73 1.17
N ILE A 338 -7.81 1.41 2.29
CA ILE A 338 -7.37 1.02 3.63
C ILE A 338 -8.48 0.28 4.41
N GLU A 339 -9.72 0.37 3.94
CA GLU A 339 -10.86 -0.30 4.56
C GLU A 339 -11.32 -1.48 3.72
N VAL A 340 -11.77 -2.54 4.39
CA VAL A 340 -12.34 -3.75 3.77
C VAL A 340 -13.59 -4.15 4.52
N ARG A 341 -14.47 -4.92 3.87
CA ARG A 341 -15.66 -5.50 4.51
C ARG A 341 -15.62 -7.01 4.39
N PHE A 342 -15.58 -7.68 5.54
CA PHE A 342 -15.64 -9.14 5.60
C PHE A 342 -17.08 -9.62 5.48
N ARG A 343 -17.31 -10.66 4.69
CA ARG A 343 -18.61 -11.36 4.63
C ARG A 343 -18.97 -12.01 5.97
N ASP A 344 -17.98 -12.55 6.67
CA ASP A 344 -18.11 -13.03 8.05
C ASP A 344 -17.07 -12.35 8.94
N SER A 345 -17.43 -11.20 9.50
CA SER A 345 -16.56 -10.46 10.42
C SER A 345 -16.30 -11.22 11.73
N ARG A 346 -17.21 -12.11 12.15
CA ARG A 346 -17.08 -12.83 13.42
C ARG A 346 -15.99 -13.89 13.32
N GLU A 347 -15.96 -14.65 12.24
CA GLU A 347 -14.92 -15.64 11.98
C GLU A 347 -13.53 -15.00 11.95
N VAL A 348 -13.38 -13.87 11.24
CA VAL A 348 -12.12 -13.11 11.17
C VAL A 348 -11.71 -12.58 12.55
N HIS A 349 -12.66 -12.03 13.31
CA HIS A 349 -12.41 -11.57 14.68
C HIS A 349 -11.88 -12.70 15.56
N GLN A 350 -12.56 -13.84 15.57
CA GLN A 350 -12.18 -15.01 16.38
C GLN A 350 -10.81 -15.57 15.96
N ALA A 351 -10.55 -15.65 14.65
CA ALA A 351 -9.27 -16.11 14.14
C ALA A 351 -8.11 -15.22 14.61
N VAL A 352 -8.25 -13.89 14.47
CA VAL A 352 -7.22 -12.94 14.92
C VAL A 352 -7.04 -12.99 16.44
N HIS A 353 -8.14 -13.06 17.20
CA HIS A 353 -8.09 -13.18 18.65
C HIS A 353 -7.29 -14.41 19.08
N HIS A 354 -7.71 -15.60 18.64
CA HIS A 354 -7.06 -16.86 19.03
C HIS A 354 -5.61 -16.95 18.55
N ALA A 355 -5.29 -16.39 17.38
CA ALA A 355 -3.93 -16.36 16.87
C ALA A 355 -2.98 -15.57 17.79
N VAL A 356 -3.42 -14.38 18.22
CA VAL A 356 -2.63 -13.51 19.10
C VAL A 356 -2.59 -14.07 20.52
N GLU A 357 -3.73 -14.49 21.07
CA GLU A 357 -3.83 -15.09 22.40
C GLU A 357 -2.95 -16.35 22.52
N GLY A 358 -3.02 -17.25 21.54
CA GLY A 358 -2.20 -18.46 21.50
C GLY A 358 -0.70 -18.15 21.44
N ALA A 359 -0.30 -17.12 20.68
CA ALA A 359 1.10 -16.70 20.60
C ALA A 359 1.60 -16.09 21.92
N LEU A 360 0.75 -15.36 22.65
CA LEU A 360 1.08 -14.76 23.94
C LEU A 360 1.12 -15.79 25.08
N ALA A 361 0.31 -16.85 25.00
CA ALA A 361 0.25 -17.92 26.00
C ALA A 361 1.39 -18.95 25.88
N ALA A 362 2.06 -19.04 24.72
CA ALA A 362 3.13 -19.99 24.48
C ALA A 362 4.31 -19.74 25.45
N PRO A 363 4.85 -20.78 26.14
CA PRO A 363 5.97 -20.62 27.05
C PRO A 363 7.19 -20.05 26.32
N ARG A 364 7.70 -18.92 26.81
CA ARG A 364 8.99 -18.39 26.35
C ARG A 364 10.09 -19.33 26.82
N ALA A 365 10.69 -20.08 25.89
CA ALA A 365 12.00 -20.66 26.17
C ALA A 365 12.96 -19.51 26.50
N PRO A 366 13.60 -19.47 27.67
CA PRO A 366 14.53 -18.40 27.99
C PRO A 366 15.66 -18.44 26.97
N GLN A 367 15.88 -17.32 26.26
CA GLN A 367 17.12 -17.10 25.54
C GLN A 367 18.24 -17.19 26.58
N ALA A 368 19.11 -18.19 26.46
CA ALA A 368 20.23 -18.41 27.35
C ALA A 368 21.05 -17.12 27.44
N GLY A 369 20.94 -16.43 28.58
CA GLY A 369 21.67 -15.22 28.85
C GLY A 369 23.16 -15.48 28.74
N GLN A 370 23.84 -14.64 27.97
CA GLN A 370 25.27 -14.45 28.10
C GLN A 370 25.58 -14.11 29.57
N MET A 371 26.24 -15.02 30.27
CA MET A 371 26.84 -14.73 31.55
C MET A 371 27.99 -13.74 31.33
N PRO A 372 28.02 -12.59 32.01
CA PRO A 372 29.21 -11.76 32.03
C PRO A 372 30.30 -12.50 32.82
N ALA A 373 31.51 -12.52 32.25
CA ALA A 373 32.73 -13.02 32.89
C ALA A 373 33.29 -12.00 33.89
#